data_AF-A0AAX2GW70-F1
#
_entry.id   AF-A0AAX2GW70-F1
#
_cell.length_a   1.000
_cell.length_b   1.000
_cell.length_c   1.000
_cell.angle_alpha   90.00
_cell.angle_beta   90.00
_cell.angle_gamma   90.00
#
_symmetry.space_group_name_H-M   'P 1'
#
loop_
_entity.id
_entity.type
_entity.pdbx_description
1 polymer ?
#
loop_
_entity_poly.entity_id
_entity_poly.type
_entity_poly.pdbx_seq_one_letter_code
_entity_poly.pdbx_strand_id
1 'polypeptide(L)'
;MELQSTPIAGVAPYERGYSSMGNLHCTPRILPVSFFNDIAFLPVDIPEEVEILCSSFETFNAYRGNKKAILFSNNLSLETTDPLLDAENIYFSDLLLGSKRSLEKFLDYYTYIYKELSMECVPTNKIRVMVFFRNSLLKEMKKVRKLRALSCELSQRLGVDIQLPLIAYVKDTSQWVLALSMGIDTVVANFENPLTVDPLQALLVRRSLITSTIDPFYGGS
;
A
#
# COMPACT_ATOMS: atom_id res chain seq x y z
N MET A 1 2.71 -45.86 -2.73
CA MET A 1 1.87 -44.99 -3.58
C MET A 1 1.44 -43.83 -2.71
N GLU A 2 2.08 -42.68 -2.88
CA GLU A 2 1.72 -41.46 -2.16
C GLU A 2 0.44 -40.89 -2.77
N LEU A 3 -0.58 -40.72 -1.93
CA LEU A 3 -1.81 -40.01 -2.29
C LEU A 3 -1.44 -38.56 -2.55
N GLN A 4 -1.34 -38.19 -3.83
CA GLN A 4 -1.35 -36.78 -4.23
C GLN A 4 -2.65 -36.15 -3.72
N SER A 5 -2.54 -35.35 -2.65
CA SER A 5 -3.64 -34.58 -2.12
C SER A 5 -4.03 -33.52 -3.14
N THR A 6 -5.10 -33.77 -3.89
CA THR A 6 -5.79 -32.73 -4.64
C THR A 6 -6.26 -31.65 -3.65
N PRO A 7 -6.04 -30.35 -3.94
CA PRO A 7 -6.46 -29.31 -3.02
C PRO A 7 -7.99 -29.25 -2.99
N ILE A 8 -8.57 -29.66 -1.87
CA ILE A 8 -10.00 -29.56 -1.60
C ILE A 8 -10.36 -28.07 -1.53
N ALA A 9 -11.36 -27.65 -2.32
CA ALA A 9 -11.95 -26.33 -2.18
C ALA A 9 -12.59 -26.20 -0.79
N GLY A 10 -12.24 -25.16 -0.03
CA GLY A 10 -12.79 -24.91 1.30
C GLY A 10 -11.81 -25.01 2.48
N VAL A 11 -10.54 -25.36 2.25
CA VAL A 11 -9.51 -25.25 3.30
C VAL A 11 -9.24 -23.77 3.56
N ALA A 12 -9.37 -23.35 4.81
CA ALA A 12 -9.27 -21.95 5.16
C ALA A 12 -7.82 -21.43 4.98
N PRO A 13 -7.62 -20.16 4.56
CA PRO A 13 -6.32 -19.67 4.07
C PRO A 13 -5.15 -19.83 5.06
N TYR A 14 -5.43 -19.79 6.36
CA TYR A 14 -4.43 -19.89 7.43
C TYR A 14 -3.77 -21.26 7.56
N GLU A 15 -4.40 -22.33 7.06
CA GLU A 15 -3.78 -23.67 7.04
C GLU A 15 -2.78 -23.85 5.89
N ARG A 16 -2.66 -22.86 4.99
CA ARG A 16 -1.76 -22.86 3.83
C ARG A 16 -0.57 -21.90 4.00
N GLY A 17 -0.33 -21.40 5.20
CA GLY A 17 0.72 -20.42 5.48
C GLY A 17 0.38 -19.00 5.03
N TYR A 18 -0.87 -18.70 4.69
CA TYR A 18 -1.31 -17.30 4.53
C TYR A 18 -1.56 -16.70 5.91
N SER A 19 -0.78 -15.69 6.28
CA SER A 19 -1.11 -14.77 7.36
C SER A 19 -2.47 -14.13 7.07
N SER A 20 -3.26 -13.84 8.10
CA SER A 20 -4.50 -13.08 7.98
C SER A 20 -4.26 -11.80 7.15
N MET A 21 -4.88 -11.73 5.97
CA MET A 21 -4.66 -10.66 4.98
C MET A 21 -5.91 -9.79 4.84
N GLY A 22 -5.70 -8.50 4.54
CA GLY A 22 -6.76 -7.50 4.53
C GLY A 22 -6.88 -6.79 5.87
N ASN A 23 -7.91 -5.96 6.00
CA ASN A 23 -8.15 -5.14 7.19
C ASN A 23 -8.41 -6.02 8.42
N LEU A 24 -7.34 -6.43 9.10
CA LEU A 24 -7.30 -7.28 10.30
C LEU A 24 -8.13 -6.72 11.47
N HIS A 25 -8.57 -5.46 11.36
CA HIS A 25 -9.44 -4.80 12.32
C HIS A 25 -10.94 -4.85 11.97
N CYS A 26 -11.31 -5.43 10.82
CA CYS A 26 -12.69 -5.47 10.31
C CYS A 26 -13.39 -4.08 10.29
N THR A 27 -12.59 -3.02 10.27
CA THR A 27 -13.04 -1.63 10.19
C THR A 27 -12.24 -0.93 9.10
N PRO A 28 -12.65 -1.09 7.83
CA PRO A 28 -12.04 -0.34 6.75
C PRO A 28 -12.23 1.15 7.02
N ARG A 29 -11.16 1.83 7.40
CA ARG A 29 -11.08 3.29 7.48
C ARG A 29 -10.36 3.78 6.23
N ILE A 30 -10.93 4.78 5.57
CA ILE A 30 -10.20 5.55 4.57
C ILE A 30 -9.34 6.56 5.30
N LEU A 31 -8.08 6.62 4.92
CA LEU A 31 -7.17 7.66 5.38
C LEU A 31 -7.22 8.83 4.38
N PRO A 32 -7.57 10.05 4.82
CA PRO A 32 -7.51 11.22 3.97
C PRO A 32 -6.05 11.57 3.65
N VAL A 33 -5.77 11.86 2.38
CA VAL A 33 -4.47 12.34 1.92
C VAL A 33 -4.62 13.59 1.06
N SER A 34 -3.57 14.39 0.98
CA SER A 34 -3.45 15.50 0.02
C SER A 34 -2.11 15.41 -0.71
N PHE A 35 -2.05 15.88 -1.95
CA PHE A 35 -0.78 15.98 -2.68
C PHE A 35 -0.18 17.36 -2.52
N PHE A 36 1.10 17.42 -2.15
CA PHE A 36 1.86 18.65 -2.16
C PHE A 36 2.72 18.71 -3.42
N ASN A 37 2.43 19.70 -4.27
CA ASN A 37 3.20 20.00 -5.47
C ASN A 37 3.82 21.40 -5.30
N ASP A 38 5.05 21.59 -5.77
CA ASP A 38 5.83 22.85 -5.63
C ASP A 38 5.12 24.10 -6.19
N ILE A 39 4.08 23.92 -7.00
CA ILE A 39 3.33 24.98 -7.69
C ILE A 39 1.98 25.27 -7.00
N ALA A 40 1.54 24.41 -6.08
CA ALA A 40 0.24 24.52 -5.44
C ALA A 40 0.36 25.15 -4.05
N PHE A 41 -0.37 26.25 -3.82
CA PHE A 41 -0.71 26.65 -2.47
C PHE A 41 -1.52 25.53 -1.84
N LEU A 42 -1.00 24.90 -0.79
CA LEU A 42 -1.84 24.06 0.05
C LEU A 42 -2.95 24.96 0.63
N PRO A 43 -4.21 24.51 0.62
CA PRO A 43 -5.26 25.23 1.31
C PRO A 43 -4.84 25.46 2.77
N VAL A 44 -5.16 26.65 3.28
CA VAL A 44 -4.67 27.13 4.60
C VAL A 44 -5.21 26.26 5.76
N ASP A 45 -6.28 25.50 5.53
CA ASP A 45 -6.97 24.69 6.54
C ASP A 45 -6.96 23.19 6.15
N ILE A 46 -5.80 22.54 6.30
CA ILE A 46 -5.72 21.08 6.20
C ILE A 46 -5.89 20.47 7.59
N PRO A 47 -6.88 19.57 7.81
CA PRO A 47 -7.06 18.90 9.10
C PRO A 47 -5.84 18.08 9.52
N GLU A 48 -5.58 17.97 10.82
CA GLU A 48 -4.42 17.25 11.36
C GLU A 48 -4.42 15.75 11.04
N GLU A 49 -5.56 15.16 10.70
CA GLU A 49 -5.69 13.78 10.28
C GLU A 49 -5.20 13.50 8.86
N VAL A 50 -5.07 14.53 8.01
CA VAL A 50 -4.69 14.39 6.60
C VAL A 50 -3.19 14.21 6.47
N GLU A 51 -2.77 13.16 5.76
CA GLU A 51 -1.37 12.96 5.43
C GLU A 51 -1.02 13.66 4.10
N ILE A 52 0.10 14.36 4.07
CA ILE A 52 0.58 15.10 2.89
C ILE A 52 1.57 14.25 2.11
N LEU A 53 1.24 13.93 0.87
CA LEU A 53 2.07 13.17 -0.07
C LEU A 53 2.93 14.12 -0.89
N CYS A 54 4.23 14.10 -0.64
CA CYS A 54 5.24 14.86 -1.38
C CYS A 54 5.84 13.97 -2.48
N SER A 55 5.85 14.44 -3.73
CA SER A 55 6.31 13.64 -4.89
C SER A 55 7.83 13.57 -5.06
N SER A 56 8.58 14.38 -4.32
CA SER A 56 10.04 14.46 -4.38
C SER A 56 10.64 14.86 -3.03
N PHE A 57 11.97 14.75 -2.91
CA PHE A 57 12.67 15.27 -1.74
C PHE A 57 12.60 16.80 -1.64
N GLU A 58 12.55 17.52 -2.76
CA GLU A 58 12.40 18.99 -2.71
C GLU A 58 11.05 19.39 -2.10
N THR A 59 9.95 18.85 -2.61
CA THR A 59 8.60 19.06 -2.06
C THR A 59 8.52 18.65 -0.59
N PHE A 60 9.15 17.54 -0.21
CA PHE A 60 9.16 17.04 1.17
C PHE A 60 9.92 17.95 2.15
N ASN A 61 11.03 18.55 1.70
CA ASN A 61 11.82 19.48 2.50
C ASN A 61 11.21 20.89 2.55
N ALA A 62 10.50 21.28 1.50
CA ALA A 62 9.77 22.55 1.43
C ALA A 62 8.54 22.54 2.34
N TYR A 63 7.85 21.41 2.47
CA TYR A 63 6.68 21.29 3.34
C TYR A 63 7.07 21.30 4.83
N ARG A 64 6.45 22.20 5.59
CA ARG A 64 6.73 22.42 7.03
C ARG A 64 5.62 21.95 7.97
N GLY A 65 4.50 21.43 7.45
CA GLY A 65 3.43 20.93 8.29
C GLY A 65 3.68 19.52 8.82
N ASN A 66 2.73 19.02 9.61
CA ASN A 66 2.78 17.71 10.24
C ASN A 66 2.32 16.61 9.25
N LYS A 67 2.61 15.33 9.58
CA LYS A 67 2.22 14.15 8.78
C LYS A 67 2.59 14.23 7.30
N LYS A 68 3.87 14.47 7.04
CA LYS A 68 4.42 14.39 5.69
C LYS A 68 4.87 12.97 5.35
N ALA A 69 4.59 12.56 4.13
CA ALA A 69 5.02 11.30 3.57
C ALA A 69 5.63 11.55 2.18
N ILE A 70 6.54 10.68 1.78
CA ILE A 70 7.17 10.75 0.46
C ILE A 70 6.55 9.71 -0.47
N LEU A 71 6.23 10.10 -1.71
CA LEU A 71 5.73 9.22 -2.75
C LEU A 71 6.71 9.16 -3.92
N PHE A 72 7.42 8.04 -4.01
CA PHE A 72 8.22 7.72 -5.17
C PHE A 72 7.29 7.27 -6.31
N SER A 73 7.25 8.04 -7.40
CA SER A 73 6.34 7.79 -8.54
C SER A 73 7.03 7.53 -9.87
N ASN A 74 8.18 8.16 -10.12
CA ASN A 74 8.85 8.14 -11.44
C ASN A 74 10.32 7.72 -11.41
N ASN A 75 11.05 8.02 -10.34
CA ASN A 75 12.44 7.59 -10.17
C ASN A 75 12.71 7.24 -8.72
N LEU A 76 13.60 6.27 -8.53
CA LEU A 76 14.04 5.82 -7.22
C LEU A 76 15.53 6.18 -7.15
N SER A 77 15.82 7.34 -6.57
CA SER A 77 17.18 7.76 -6.25
C SER A 77 17.50 7.33 -4.82
N LEU A 78 18.65 6.68 -4.65
CA LEU A 78 19.18 6.26 -3.36
C LEU A 78 19.80 7.41 -2.56
N GLU A 79 19.68 8.65 -3.06
CA GLU A 79 20.47 9.76 -2.56
C GLU A 79 19.85 10.35 -1.29
N THR A 80 20.47 9.98 -0.17
CA THR A 80 20.30 10.44 1.22
C THR A 80 19.08 9.94 2.00
N THR A 81 19.36 9.41 3.18
CA THR A 81 18.40 8.75 4.08
C THR A 81 17.79 9.67 5.13
N ASP A 82 18.41 10.81 5.41
CA ASP A 82 18.00 11.69 6.52
C ASP A 82 16.55 12.18 6.41
N PRO A 83 16.05 12.62 5.24
CA PRO A 83 14.65 13.04 5.11
C PRO A 83 13.65 11.89 5.30
N LEU A 84 14.08 10.63 5.13
CA LEU A 84 13.22 9.46 5.25
C LEU A 84 12.92 9.10 6.70
N LEU A 85 13.83 9.46 7.63
CA LEU A 85 13.62 9.21 9.06
C LEU A 85 12.44 10.05 9.57
N ASP A 86 12.34 11.29 9.08
CA ASP A 86 11.29 12.25 9.40
C ASP A 86 9.93 11.97 8.72
N ALA A 87 9.90 11.10 7.71
CA ALA A 87 8.66 10.77 7.01
C ALA A 87 7.77 9.90 7.89
N GLU A 88 6.46 10.18 7.91
CA GLU A 88 5.47 9.32 8.59
C GLU A 88 5.37 7.98 7.85
N ASN A 89 5.24 8.04 6.53
CA ASN A 89 5.21 6.89 5.63
C ASN A 89 6.05 7.14 4.37
N ILE A 90 6.54 6.06 3.78
CA ILE A 90 7.31 6.04 2.54
C ILE A 90 6.55 5.20 1.53
N TYR A 91 6.04 5.85 0.50
CA TYR A 91 5.21 5.23 -0.53
C TYR A 91 5.98 4.97 -1.80
N PHE A 92 5.88 3.75 -2.30
CA PHE A 92 6.32 3.37 -3.64
C PHE A 92 5.10 3.17 -4.54
N SER A 93 4.98 4.00 -5.56
CA SER A 93 3.94 3.85 -6.57
C SER A 93 4.08 2.52 -7.30
N ASP A 94 2.97 1.81 -7.50
CA ASP A 94 2.91 0.61 -8.32
C ASP A 94 3.41 0.84 -9.77
N LEU A 95 3.34 2.08 -10.27
CA LEU A 95 3.92 2.46 -11.55
C LEU A 95 5.41 2.24 -11.64
N LEU A 96 6.13 2.56 -10.56
CA LEU A 96 7.58 2.35 -10.51
C LEU A 96 7.91 0.88 -10.67
N LEU A 97 7.07 0.01 -10.14
CA LEU A 97 7.31 -1.43 -10.08
C LEU A 97 6.90 -2.16 -11.38
N GLY A 98 6.55 -1.43 -12.44
CA GLY A 98 6.11 -2.00 -13.70
C GLY A 98 7.22 -2.63 -14.55
N SER A 99 8.48 -2.23 -14.35
CA SER A 99 9.64 -2.75 -15.11
C SER A 99 10.54 -3.62 -14.24
N LYS A 100 11.17 -4.66 -14.83
CA LYS A 100 12.12 -5.53 -14.10
C LYS A 100 13.27 -4.74 -13.45
N ARG A 101 13.82 -3.75 -14.16
CA ARG A 101 14.93 -2.92 -13.66
C ARG A 101 14.51 -2.11 -12.45
N SER A 102 13.34 -1.49 -12.50
CA SER A 102 12.83 -0.69 -11.38
C SER A 102 12.43 -1.55 -10.19
N LEU A 103 11.93 -2.77 -10.45
CA LEU A 103 11.63 -3.74 -9.41
C LEU A 103 12.89 -4.15 -8.65
N GLU A 104 13.97 -4.52 -9.35
CA GLU A 104 15.25 -4.84 -8.70
C GLU A 104 15.76 -3.67 -7.86
N LYS A 105 15.72 -2.45 -8.41
CA LYS A 105 16.08 -1.24 -7.65
C LYS A 105 15.25 -1.08 -6.38
N PHE A 106 13.95 -1.36 -6.43
CA PHE A 106 13.08 -1.33 -5.25
C PHE A 106 13.48 -2.39 -4.23
N LEU A 107 13.78 -3.62 -4.66
CA LEU A 107 14.20 -4.70 -3.76
C LEU A 107 15.56 -4.41 -3.11
N ASP A 108 16.50 -3.86 -3.88
CA ASP A 108 17.81 -3.42 -3.37
C ASP A 108 17.65 -2.28 -2.38
N TYR A 109 16.80 -1.30 -2.69
CA TYR A 109 16.49 -0.17 -1.80
C TYR A 109 15.83 -0.62 -0.49
N TYR A 110 14.84 -1.51 -0.58
CA TYR A 110 14.18 -2.07 0.60
C TYR A 110 15.19 -2.83 1.46
N THR A 111 16.04 -3.66 0.83
CA THR A 111 17.09 -4.41 1.49
C THR A 111 18.11 -3.49 2.17
N TYR A 112 18.48 -2.39 1.52
CA TYR A 112 19.37 -1.37 2.07
C TYR A 112 18.75 -0.72 3.31
N ILE A 113 17.50 -0.23 3.24
CA ILE A 113 16.81 0.33 4.42
C ILE A 113 16.73 -0.72 5.53
N TYR A 114 16.35 -1.96 5.19
CA TYR A 114 16.23 -3.04 6.17
C TYR A 114 17.57 -3.35 6.83
N LYS A 115 18.70 -3.39 6.11
CA LYS A 115 19.98 -3.79 6.71
C LYS A 115 20.73 -2.62 7.35
N GLU A 116 20.82 -1.51 6.65
CA GLU A 116 21.70 -0.40 7.03
C GLU A 116 21.03 0.56 8.01
N LEU A 117 19.73 0.83 7.84
CA LEU A 117 18.99 1.71 8.76
C LEU A 117 18.37 0.93 9.93
N SER A 118 17.97 -0.33 9.72
CA SER A 118 17.32 -1.11 10.77
C SER A 118 18.29 -1.79 11.76
N MET A 119 19.61 -1.83 11.50
CA MET A 119 20.56 -2.34 12.48
C MET A 119 20.83 -1.37 13.64
N GLU A 120 20.53 -0.07 13.50
CA GLU A 120 20.74 0.90 14.57
C GLU A 120 19.53 1.75 14.96
N CYS A 121 18.59 2.10 14.07
CA CYS A 121 17.30 2.76 14.38
C CYS A 121 16.58 3.15 13.07
N VAL A 122 15.37 2.60 12.80
CA VAL A 122 14.22 3.14 11.99
C VAL A 122 13.49 2.05 11.16
N PRO A 123 12.15 2.15 11.00
CA PRO A 123 11.26 1.00 11.01
C PRO A 123 10.64 0.71 9.64
N THR A 124 10.82 -0.54 9.21
CA THR A 124 10.25 -1.12 7.98
C THR A 124 8.72 -1.00 7.91
N ASN A 125 8.06 -0.73 9.03
CA ASN A 125 6.63 -0.46 9.12
C ASN A 125 6.18 0.82 8.38
N LYS A 126 7.10 1.74 8.03
CA LYS A 126 6.81 2.96 7.26
C LYS A 126 6.74 2.73 5.76
N ILE A 127 7.37 1.67 5.26
CA ILE A 127 7.44 1.40 3.82
C ILE A 127 6.13 0.76 3.35
N ARG A 128 5.54 1.34 2.30
CA ARG A 128 4.27 0.87 1.73
C ARG A 128 4.31 0.97 0.21
N VAL A 129 3.60 0.07 -0.46
CA VAL A 129 3.37 0.20 -1.91
C VAL A 129 1.99 0.80 -2.14
N MET A 130 1.95 1.95 -2.80
CA MET A 130 0.72 2.63 -3.17
C MET A 130 0.26 2.17 -4.56
N VAL A 131 -0.92 1.56 -4.60
CA VAL A 131 -1.57 1.05 -5.80
C VAL A 131 -2.57 2.06 -6.33
N PHE A 132 -2.48 2.37 -7.62
CA PHE A 132 -3.43 3.23 -8.30
C PHE A 132 -4.24 2.42 -9.31
N PHE A 133 -5.57 2.45 -9.20
CA PHE A 133 -6.43 1.75 -10.14
C PHE A 133 -6.62 2.53 -11.45
N ARG A 134 -6.19 1.93 -12.56
CA ARG A 134 -6.15 2.55 -13.90
C ARG A 134 -6.60 1.61 -15.01
N ASN A 135 -6.76 0.32 -14.71
CA ASN A 135 -7.06 -0.73 -15.67
C ASN A 135 -8.41 -1.39 -15.36
N SER A 136 -8.80 -2.36 -16.20
CA SER A 136 -9.94 -3.22 -15.91
C SER A 136 -9.73 -4.04 -14.63
N LEU A 137 -10.85 -4.40 -14.00
CA LEU A 137 -10.94 -5.21 -12.78
C LEU A 137 -9.92 -6.36 -12.72
N LEU A 138 -9.94 -7.25 -13.73
CA LEU A 138 -9.06 -8.44 -13.77
C LEU A 138 -7.57 -8.08 -13.84
N LYS A 139 -7.21 -7.00 -14.54
CA LYS A 139 -5.82 -6.54 -14.63
C LYS A 139 -5.35 -5.99 -13.30
N GLU A 140 -6.19 -5.23 -12.61
CA GLU A 140 -5.91 -4.69 -11.28
C GLU A 140 -5.71 -5.82 -10.26
N MET A 141 -6.57 -6.84 -10.29
CA MET A 141 -6.45 -8.01 -9.42
C MET A 141 -5.13 -8.74 -9.60
N LYS A 142 -4.76 -9.01 -10.87
CA LYS A 142 -3.50 -9.68 -11.21
C LYS A 142 -2.30 -8.85 -10.76
N LYS A 143 -2.38 -7.52 -10.86
CA LYS A 143 -1.35 -6.60 -10.38
C LYS A 143 -1.21 -6.67 -8.86
N VAL A 144 -2.29 -6.58 -8.10
CA VAL A 144 -2.26 -6.66 -6.63
C VAL A 144 -1.68 -8.00 -6.16
N ARG A 145 -2.11 -9.12 -6.75
CA ARG A 145 -1.54 -10.45 -6.45
C ARG A 145 -0.03 -10.53 -6.74
N LYS A 146 0.44 -9.93 -7.84
CA LYS A 146 1.89 -9.86 -8.15
C LYS A 146 2.65 -9.00 -7.14
N LEU A 147 2.11 -7.84 -6.76
CA LEU A 147 2.72 -6.97 -5.76
C LEU A 147 2.81 -7.68 -4.40
N ARG A 148 1.79 -8.45 -4.02
CA ARG A 148 1.83 -9.27 -2.80
C ARG A 148 2.93 -10.32 -2.84
N ALA A 149 3.15 -10.97 -3.98
CA ALA A 149 4.21 -11.97 -4.14
C ALA A 149 5.62 -11.40 -3.90
N LEU A 150 5.81 -10.08 -4.01
CA LEU A 150 7.08 -9.42 -3.65
C LEU A 150 7.43 -9.57 -2.18
N SER A 151 6.43 -9.74 -1.30
CA SER A 151 6.67 -10.04 0.11
C SER A 151 7.48 -11.32 0.25
N CYS A 152 7.11 -12.39 -0.46
CA CYS A 152 7.84 -13.66 -0.45
C CYS A 152 9.27 -13.50 -0.97
N GLU A 153 9.47 -12.69 -2.02
CA GLU A 153 10.80 -12.43 -2.58
C GLU A 153 11.69 -11.66 -1.59
N LEU A 154 11.15 -10.62 -0.94
CA LEU A 154 11.83 -9.88 0.12
C LEU A 154 12.18 -10.80 1.30
N SER A 155 11.25 -11.65 1.72
CA SER A 155 11.48 -12.60 2.81
C SER A 155 12.61 -13.57 2.49
N GLN A 156 12.67 -14.07 1.26
CA GLN A 156 13.76 -14.93 0.79
C GLN A 156 15.11 -14.20 0.75
N ARG A 157 15.15 -12.95 0.26
CA ARG A 157 16.39 -12.15 0.18
C ARG A 157 16.95 -11.79 1.56
N LEU A 158 16.07 -11.53 2.53
CA LEU A 158 16.43 -11.04 3.85
C LEU A 158 16.49 -12.15 4.93
N GLY A 159 15.98 -13.34 4.63
CA GLY A 159 15.97 -14.47 5.56
C GLY A 159 15.01 -14.28 6.75
N VAL A 160 14.03 -13.40 6.62
CA VAL A 160 13.04 -13.03 7.66
C VAL A 160 11.65 -12.95 7.03
N ASP A 161 10.59 -13.14 7.82
CA ASP A 161 9.23 -12.97 7.30
C ASP A 161 8.89 -11.47 7.14
N ILE A 162 8.71 -11.04 5.89
CA ILE A 162 8.35 -9.67 5.53
C ILE A 162 6.98 -9.67 4.88
N GLN A 163 6.09 -8.87 5.45
CA GLN A 163 4.80 -8.57 4.86
C GLN A 163 4.81 -7.14 4.33
N LEU A 164 4.83 -6.98 3.01
CA LEU A 164 4.84 -5.65 2.39
C LEU A 164 3.43 -5.03 2.43
N PRO A 165 3.22 -3.90 3.12
CA PRO A 165 1.91 -3.27 3.18
C PRO A 165 1.51 -2.69 1.82
N LEU A 166 0.32 -3.04 1.33
CA LEU A 166 -0.27 -2.44 0.15
C LEU A 166 -1.34 -1.44 0.56
N ILE A 167 -1.24 -0.23 0.02
CA ILE A 167 -2.21 0.84 0.18
C ILE A 167 -2.82 1.16 -1.18
N ALA A 168 -4.13 1.35 -1.29
CA ALA A 168 -4.77 1.77 -2.54
C ALA A 168 -5.20 3.23 -2.47
N TYR A 169 -4.84 4.02 -3.49
CA TYR A 169 -5.41 5.33 -3.72
C TYR A 169 -6.71 5.20 -4.51
N VAL A 170 -7.83 5.56 -3.90
CA VAL A 170 -9.17 5.40 -4.48
C VAL A 170 -9.82 6.75 -4.75
N LYS A 171 -10.56 6.82 -5.85
CA LYS A 171 -11.26 8.03 -6.29
C LYS A 171 -12.75 8.04 -5.94
N ASP A 172 -13.32 6.87 -5.67
CA ASP A 172 -14.74 6.66 -5.44
C ASP A 172 -15.00 5.40 -4.60
N THR A 173 -16.24 5.23 -4.13
CA THR A 173 -16.67 4.07 -3.34
C THR A 173 -16.49 2.74 -4.06
N SER A 174 -16.64 2.69 -5.39
CA SER A 174 -16.50 1.44 -6.14
C SER A 174 -15.05 0.95 -6.10
N GLN A 175 -14.10 1.86 -6.27
CA GLN A 175 -12.68 1.58 -6.11
C GLN A 175 -12.32 1.21 -4.66
N TRP A 176 -13.00 1.77 -3.67
CA TRP A 176 -12.81 1.37 -2.27
C TRP A 176 -13.22 -0.08 -2.03
N VAL A 177 -14.46 -0.43 -2.37
CA VAL A 177 -14.97 -1.81 -2.28
C VAL A 177 -14.03 -2.76 -3.03
N LEU A 178 -13.59 -2.33 -4.20
CA LEU A 178 -12.67 -3.09 -5.02
C LEU A 178 -11.31 -3.33 -4.34
N ALA A 179 -10.67 -2.30 -3.81
CA ALA A 179 -9.40 -2.42 -3.09
C ALA A 179 -9.48 -3.46 -1.98
N LEU A 180 -10.52 -3.37 -1.16
CA LEU A 180 -10.72 -4.27 -0.03
C LEU A 180 -10.92 -5.72 -0.50
N SER A 181 -11.70 -5.92 -1.57
CA SER A 181 -11.91 -7.24 -2.15
C SER A 181 -10.63 -7.86 -2.72
N MET A 182 -9.65 -7.05 -3.12
CA MET A 182 -8.35 -7.53 -3.61
C MET A 182 -7.35 -7.82 -2.48
N GLY A 183 -7.76 -7.64 -1.22
CA GLY A 183 -6.90 -7.81 -0.06
C GLY A 183 -5.86 -6.70 0.07
N ILE A 184 -6.17 -5.46 -0.32
CA ILE A 184 -5.40 -4.27 0.05
C ILE A 184 -5.52 -4.04 1.57
N ASP A 185 -4.43 -3.63 2.24
CA ASP A 185 -4.43 -3.47 3.70
C ASP A 185 -5.15 -2.20 4.13
N THR A 186 -4.84 -1.09 3.44
CA THR A 186 -5.33 0.24 3.78
C THR A 186 -5.74 1.00 2.52
N VAL A 187 -6.73 1.87 2.64
CA VAL A 187 -7.23 2.67 1.52
C VAL A 187 -7.05 4.15 1.86
N VAL A 188 -6.55 4.92 0.90
CA VAL A 188 -6.39 6.38 0.99
C VAL A 188 -7.22 7.07 -0.09
N ALA A 189 -7.69 8.28 0.19
CA ALA A 189 -8.43 9.08 -0.78
C ALA A 189 -8.08 10.57 -0.64
N ASN A 190 -8.25 11.34 -1.71
CA ASN A 190 -8.08 12.80 -1.61
C ASN A 190 -9.06 13.36 -0.59
N PHE A 191 -8.56 14.08 0.42
CA PHE A 191 -9.38 14.71 1.46
C PHE A 191 -10.36 15.76 0.88
N GLU A 192 -10.01 16.37 -0.26
CA GLU A 192 -10.87 17.33 -0.97
C GLU A 192 -12.07 16.67 -1.64
N ASN A 193 -12.12 15.33 -1.71
CA ASN A 193 -13.22 14.59 -2.31
C ASN A 193 -14.19 14.09 -1.22
N PRO A 194 -15.25 14.85 -0.89
CA PRO A 194 -16.15 14.52 0.23
C PRO A 194 -16.85 13.17 0.04
N LEU A 195 -17.09 12.74 -1.20
CA LEU A 195 -17.79 11.48 -1.50
C LEU A 195 -16.99 10.24 -1.11
N THR A 196 -15.67 10.36 -0.96
CA THR A 196 -14.80 9.22 -0.65
C THR A 196 -14.45 9.18 0.84
N VAL A 197 -14.42 10.34 1.50
CA VAL A 197 -14.10 10.46 2.94
C VAL A 197 -15.35 10.54 3.85
N ASP A 198 -16.55 10.50 3.28
CA ASP A 198 -17.81 10.48 4.04
C ASP A 198 -17.88 9.26 5.00
N PRO A 199 -18.10 9.48 6.31
CA PRO A 199 -18.30 8.41 7.30
C PRO A 199 -19.41 7.40 6.92
N LEU A 200 -20.44 7.83 6.17
CA LEU A 200 -21.51 6.96 5.72
C LEU A 200 -21.01 5.90 4.73
N GLN A 201 -20.04 6.25 3.88
CA GLN A 201 -19.43 5.31 2.94
C GLN A 201 -18.63 4.25 3.69
N ALA A 202 -17.92 4.63 4.75
CA ALA A 202 -17.24 3.68 5.64
C ALA A 202 -18.22 2.67 6.25
N LEU A 203 -19.41 3.14 6.65
CA LEU A 203 -20.47 2.27 7.18
C LEU A 203 -21.00 1.31 6.13
N LEU A 204 -21.28 1.78 4.91
CA LEU A 204 -21.77 0.95 3.80
C LEU A 204 -20.77 -0.14 3.44
N VAL A 205 -19.50 0.21 3.32
CA VAL A 205 -18.42 -0.73 3.02
C VAL A 205 -18.27 -1.76 4.14
N ARG A 206 -18.30 -1.34 5.40
CA ARG A 206 -18.27 -2.26 6.56
C ARG A 206 -19.46 -3.24 6.55
N ARG A 207 -20.63 -2.81 6.07
CA ARG A 207 -21.84 -3.64 5.99
C ARG A 207 -21.90 -4.52 4.73
N SER A 208 -21.02 -4.32 3.76
CA SER A 208 -21.00 -5.07 2.50
C SER A 208 -20.49 -6.51 2.62
N LEU A 209 -20.02 -6.94 3.81
CA LEU A 209 -19.37 -8.22 4.09
C LEU A 209 -18.11 -8.51 3.26
N ILE A 210 -17.70 -7.61 2.35
CA ILE A 210 -16.56 -7.83 1.46
C ILE A 210 -15.23 -7.94 2.22
N THR A 211 -15.16 -7.32 3.40
CA THR A 211 -14.04 -7.43 4.33
C THR A 211 -14.05 -8.70 5.17
N SER A 212 -15.10 -9.53 5.05
CA SER A 212 -15.28 -10.78 5.81
C SER A 212 -14.84 -12.00 5.02
N THR A 213 -14.46 -11.83 3.75
CA THR A 213 -14.02 -12.92 2.86
C THR A 213 -12.62 -12.63 2.36
N ILE A 214 -11.70 -13.57 2.53
CA ILE A 214 -10.33 -13.47 2.03
C ILE A 214 -10.31 -13.84 0.53
N ASP A 215 -9.78 -12.96 -0.32
CA ASP A 215 -9.69 -13.10 -1.79
C ASP A 215 -10.96 -13.75 -2.39
N PRO A 216 -12.12 -13.06 -2.35
CA PRO A 216 -13.42 -13.58 -2.82
C PRO A 216 -13.42 -14.02 -4.30
N PHE A 217 -12.39 -13.67 -5.06
CA PHE A 217 -12.25 -13.96 -6.48
C PHE A 217 -11.10 -14.94 -6.76
N TYR A 218 -10.66 -15.69 -5.76
CA TYR A 218 -9.69 -16.77 -5.96
C TYR A 218 -10.28 -17.85 -6.90
N GLY A 219 -9.54 -18.22 -7.95
CA GLY A 219 -9.98 -19.18 -8.98
C GLY A 219 -10.67 -18.59 -10.21
N GLY A 220 -11.01 -17.30 -10.21
CA GLY A 220 -11.54 -16.58 -11.38
C GLY A 220 -10.42 -15.97 -12.23
N SER A 221 -9.64 -16.81 -12.92
CA SER A 221 -8.60 -16.36 -13.86
C SER A 221 -8.53 -17.24 -15.09
#